data_AF-A0A1X7SFG1-F1
#
_entry.id   AF-A0A1X7SFG1-F1
#
_cell.length_a   1.000
_cell.length_b   1.000
_cell.length_c   1.000
_cell.angle_alpha   90.00
_cell.angle_beta   90.00
_cell.angle_gamma   90.00
#
_symmetry.space_group_name_H-M   'P 1'
#
loop_
_entity.id
_entity.type
_entity.pdbx_description
1 polymer ?
#
loop_
_entity_poly.entity_id
_entity_poly.type
_entity_poly.pdbx_seq_one_letter_code
_entity_poly.pdbx_strand_id
1 'polypeptide(L)'
;MSAMSIDQLRESFVHESVQLYLEDTSVLSKPKRQEVKINYTVHLQSCTSASFSGGNNQNSATLTAHKKLCSGSDTAKGKVGKGIGISTTWFGKYKAKRTAKAKKVYTDIKSGLTRTAVTYYNNGPDCEADEYAYVWSNIKDTVYLCNLYYNLQTSCSKTAESKEGTLLHEWSHSFGDTEDYEYGRTDCKDLAKKRPGRAVKNADSFAYHYCDAQ
;
A
#
# COMPACT_ATOMS: atom_id res chain seq x y z
N MET A 1 50.98 -4.43 -49.47
CA MET A 1 49.57 -4.54 -49.94
C MET A 1 49.25 -6.03 -50.01
N SER A 2 48.87 -6.60 -48.86
CA SER A 2 47.50 -6.92 -48.45
C SER A 2 46.89 -8.06 -49.26
N ALA A 3 47.03 -9.25 -48.73
CA ALA A 3 46.10 -10.35 -48.92
C ALA A 3 45.75 -10.84 -47.51
N MET A 4 44.54 -10.56 -47.02
CA MET A 4 44.01 -11.21 -45.83
C MET A 4 43.15 -12.39 -46.29
N SER A 5 43.62 -13.58 -45.92
CA SER A 5 42.94 -14.86 -46.14
C SER A 5 41.69 -14.94 -45.28
N ILE A 6 40.65 -15.50 -45.89
CA ILE A 6 39.49 -16.10 -45.21
C ILE A 6 39.98 -17.34 -44.45
N ASP A 7 39.26 -17.72 -43.40
CA ASP A 7 39.44 -18.87 -42.51
C ASP A 7 40.28 -18.65 -41.25
N GLN A 8 39.58 -18.34 -40.15
CA GLN A 8 39.64 -19.16 -38.93
C GLN A 8 38.46 -18.80 -38.01
N LEU A 9 37.33 -19.48 -38.22
CA LEU A 9 36.35 -19.64 -37.14
C LEU A 9 37.06 -20.41 -36.01
N ARG A 10 37.40 -19.72 -34.93
CA ARG A 10 37.84 -20.36 -33.69
C ARG A 10 36.63 -21.01 -33.04
N GLU A 11 36.48 -22.31 -33.21
CA GLU A 11 35.64 -23.12 -32.34
C GLU A 11 36.18 -23.04 -30.91
N SER A 12 35.32 -22.58 -30.00
CA SER A 12 35.59 -22.58 -28.57
C SER A 12 35.06 -23.88 -27.98
N PHE A 13 35.93 -24.85 -27.77
CA PHE A 13 35.58 -26.06 -27.03
C PHE A 13 35.51 -25.76 -25.53
N VAL A 14 34.31 -25.86 -24.96
CA VAL A 14 34.10 -25.78 -23.51
C VAL A 14 34.66 -27.07 -22.90
N HIS A 15 35.75 -26.96 -22.15
CA HIS A 15 36.44 -28.12 -21.56
C HIS A 15 35.86 -28.56 -20.20
N GLU A 16 35.07 -27.71 -19.54
CA GLU A 16 34.41 -28.04 -18.27
C GLU A 16 33.03 -27.39 -18.22
N SER A 17 31.99 -28.20 -18.00
CA SER A 17 30.65 -27.70 -17.69
C SER A 17 30.53 -27.48 -16.19
N VAL A 18 30.40 -26.23 -15.76
CA VAL A 18 30.02 -25.92 -14.38
C VAL A 18 28.50 -26.00 -14.28
N GLN A 19 27.98 -27.05 -13.65
CA GLN A 19 26.57 -27.14 -13.28
C GLN A 19 26.35 -26.42 -11.96
N LEU A 20 25.83 -25.19 -12.04
CA LEU A 20 25.36 -24.43 -10.89
C LEU A 20 23.94 -24.87 -10.54
N TYR A 21 23.80 -25.67 -9.49
CA TYR A 21 22.52 -25.94 -8.85
C TYR A 21 22.23 -24.82 -7.86
N LEU A 22 21.29 -23.94 -8.23
CA LEU A 22 20.79 -22.89 -7.35
C LEU A 22 19.63 -23.45 -6.53
N GLU A 23 19.84 -23.62 -5.24
CA GLU A 23 18.76 -23.89 -4.28
C GLU A 23 18.09 -22.58 -3.87
N ASP A 24 16.76 -22.60 -3.70
CA ASP A 24 15.94 -21.43 -3.36
C ASP A 24 16.01 -20.26 -4.38
N THR A 25 15.66 -20.56 -5.64
CA THR A 25 15.51 -19.56 -6.71
C THR A 25 14.29 -18.66 -6.55
N SER A 26 13.61 -18.67 -5.40
CA SER A 26 12.44 -17.82 -5.13
C SER A 26 12.76 -16.34 -5.34
N VAL A 27 14.02 -15.95 -5.11
CA VAL A 27 14.57 -14.60 -5.37
C VAL A 27 14.73 -14.26 -6.85
N LEU A 28 14.90 -15.25 -7.73
CA LEU A 28 15.02 -15.05 -9.18
C LEU A 28 13.65 -14.89 -9.86
N SER A 29 12.60 -15.45 -9.26
CA SER A 29 11.20 -15.22 -9.64
C SER A 29 10.61 -13.93 -9.07
N LYS A 30 11.31 -13.24 -8.16
CA LYS A 30 10.87 -11.92 -7.71
C LYS A 30 10.92 -10.98 -8.92
N PRO A 31 9.85 -10.24 -9.23
CA PRO A 31 9.94 -9.20 -10.25
C PRO A 31 11.15 -8.32 -9.91
N LYS A 32 11.96 -7.98 -10.92
CA LYS A 32 13.04 -7.00 -10.76
C LYS A 32 12.44 -5.82 -10.01
N ARG A 33 12.99 -5.49 -8.85
CA ARG A 33 12.59 -4.31 -8.08
C ARG A 33 12.73 -3.14 -9.05
N GLN A 34 11.61 -2.67 -9.59
CA GLN A 34 11.62 -1.61 -10.58
C GLN A 34 12.22 -0.41 -9.86
N GLU A 35 13.32 0.13 -10.39
CA GLU A 35 13.95 1.30 -9.78
C GLU A 35 12.95 2.45 -9.83
N VAL A 36 12.34 2.76 -8.69
CA VAL A 36 11.39 3.85 -8.59
C VAL A 36 12.17 5.16 -8.66
N LYS A 37 12.14 5.80 -9.83
CA LYS A 37 12.76 7.12 -10.01
C LYS A 37 11.91 8.18 -9.30
N ILE A 38 12.38 8.64 -8.15
CA ILE A 38 11.73 9.72 -7.40
C ILE A 38 11.86 11.04 -8.17
N ASN A 39 10.74 11.69 -8.47
CA ASN A 39 10.70 13.02 -9.07
C ASN A 39 11.07 14.09 -8.04
N TYR A 40 10.46 14.03 -6.85
CA TYR A 40 10.75 14.92 -5.72
C TYR A 40 10.20 14.35 -4.40
N THR A 41 10.68 14.89 -3.29
CA THR A 41 10.27 14.54 -1.92
C THR A 41 9.84 15.79 -1.16
N VAL A 42 8.75 15.69 -0.41
CA VAL A 42 8.29 16.73 0.52
C VAL A 42 8.52 16.27 1.94
N HIS A 43 9.41 16.94 2.67
CA HIS A 43 9.66 16.66 4.09
C HIS A 43 8.62 17.34 5.00
N LEU A 44 8.14 16.62 6.02
CA LEU A 44 7.11 17.09 6.94
C LEU A 44 7.61 17.00 8.39
N GLN A 45 7.20 17.92 9.25
CA GLN A 45 7.54 17.89 10.68
C GLN A 45 6.92 16.67 11.41
N SER A 46 5.80 16.15 10.91
CA SER A 46 5.17 14.90 11.34
C SER A 46 4.80 14.08 10.10
N CYS A 47 4.96 12.75 10.16
CA CYS A 47 4.95 11.85 8.99
C CYS A 47 6.12 12.11 8.00
N THR A 48 7.36 11.78 8.41
CA THR A 48 8.67 11.84 7.71
C THR A 48 8.71 12.65 6.40
N SER A 49 8.12 12.12 5.34
CA SER A 49 8.10 12.73 4.02
C SER A 49 7.21 11.95 3.06
N ALA A 50 6.68 12.64 2.05
CA ALA A 50 6.03 12.03 0.89
C ALA A 50 6.85 12.28 -0.38
N SER A 51 7.29 11.21 -1.01
CA SER A 51 7.97 11.20 -2.30
C SER A 51 6.98 10.92 -3.42
N PHE A 52 7.21 11.49 -4.60
CA PHE A 52 6.36 11.31 -5.77
C PHE A 52 7.18 10.79 -6.95
N SER A 53 6.62 9.82 -7.67
CA SER A 53 7.17 9.26 -8.90
C SER A 53 6.09 9.24 -10.00
N GLY A 54 6.48 9.04 -11.26
CA GLY A 54 5.54 8.95 -12.38
C GLY A 54 4.96 10.31 -12.83
N GLY A 55 5.64 11.42 -12.50
CA GLY A 55 5.21 12.77 -12.88
C GLY A 55 4.21 13.41 -11.92
N ASN A 56 3.50 14.44 -12.39
CA ASN A 56 2.48 15.13 -11.60
C ASN A 56 1.08 14.71 -12.05
N ASN A 57 0.38 13.94 -11.21
CA ASN A 57 -1.03 13.62 -11.41
C ASN A 57 -1.75 13.77 -10.08
N GLN A 58 -2.32 14.96 -9.85
CA GLN A 58 -2.98 15.33 -8.60
C GLN A 58 -2.08 15.24 -7.34
N ASN A 59 -0.76 15.40 -7.48
CA ASN A 59 0.18 15.21 -6.37
C ASN A 59 -0.08 16.16 -5.19
N SER A 60 -0.57 17.37 -5.45
CA SER A 60 -0.97 18.32 -4.40
C SER A 60 -2.15 17.82 -3.57
N ALA A 61 -3.13 17.17 -4.21
CA ALA A 61 -4.26 16.53 -3.54
C ALA A 61 -3.80 15.30 -2.76
N THR A 62 -2.96 14.45 -3.34
CA THR A 62 -2.34 13.30 -2.67
C THR A 62 -1.54 13.74 -1.44
N LEU A 63 -0.73 14.80 -1.56
CA LEU A 63 0.01 15.37 -0.42
C LEU A 63 -0.91 15.90 0.67
N THR A 64 -2.03 16.53 0.28
CA THR A 64 -3.04 17.02 1.21
C THR A 64 -3.69 15.87 1.98
N ALA A 65 -4.00 14.77 1.31
CA ALA A 65 -4.50 13.55 1.94
C ALA A 65 -3.44 12.92 2.87
N HIS A 66 -2.20 12.76 2.41
CA HIS A 66 -1.11 12.18 3.20
C HIS A 66 -0.87 12.93 4.52
N LYS A 67 -0.87 14.27 4.49
CA LYS A 67 -0.67 15.13 5.67
C LYS A 67 -1.67 14.85 6.80
N LYS A 68 -2.86 14.32 6.49
CA LYS A 68 -3.88 14.01 7.49
C LYS A 68 -3.69 12.63 8.14
N LEU A 69 -2.96 11.72 7.50
CA LEU A 69 -2.95 10.30 7.87
C LEU A 69 -2.42 10.04 9.28
N CYS A 70 -1.34 10.70 9.74
CA CYS A 70 -0.83 10.40 11.10
C CYS A 70 -1.78 10.87 12.19
N SER A 71 -2.21 12.14 12.16
CA SER A 71 -3.15 12.66 13.16
C SER A 71 -4.50 11.97 13.07
N GLY A 72 -4.98 11.70 11.85
CA GLY A 72 -6.20 10.95 11.61
C GLY A 72 -6.12 9.51 12.13
N SER A 73 -4.93 8.88 12.08
CA SER A 73 -4.72 7.53 12.61
C SER A 73 -4.79 7.50 14.14
N ASP A 74 -4.29 8.53 14.82
CA ASP A 74 -4.47 8.68 16.27
C ASP A 74 -5.96 8.88 16.62
N THR A 75 -6.65 9.77 15.89
CA THR A 75 -8.09 10.00 16.05
C THR A 75 -8.89 8.71 15.87
N ALA A 76 -8.64 7.99 14.77
CA ALA A 76 -9.29 6.72 14.47
C ALA A 76 -9.00 5.67 15.55
N LYS A 77 -7.74 5.51 15.97
CA LYS A 77 -7.35 4.61 17.07
C LYS A 77 -8.11 4.92 18.37
N GLY A 78 -8.31 6.21 18.68
CA GLY A 78 -9.10 6.67 19.83
C GLY A 78 -10.57 6.24 19.78
N LYS A 79 -11.12 6.04 18.58
CA LYS A 79 -12.50 5.59 18.34
C LYS A 79 -12.64 4.07 18.16
N VAL A 80 -11.60 3.28 18.45
CA VAL A 80 -11.71 1.80 18.54
C VAL A 80 -11.94 1.38 19.99
N GLY A 81 -13.08 0.73 20.31
CA GLY A 81 -13.36 0.40 21.71
C GLY A 81 -14.75 -0.16 22.02
N LYS A 82 -14.94 -0.60 23.27
CA LYS A 82 -16.23 -1.05 23.79
C LYS A 82 -17.20 0.14 23.86
N GLY A 83 -18.44 -0.06 23.39
CA GLY A 83 -19.46 0.99 23.41
C GLY A 83 -19.30 2.06 22.33
N ILE A 84 -18.28 1.97 21.47
CA ILE A 84 -18.10 2.90 20.36
C ILE A 84 -18.81 2.36 19.11
N GLY A 85 -19.80 3.11 18.63
CA GLY A 85 -20.66 2.72 17.51
C GLY A 85 -19.87 2.39 16.25
N ILE A 86 -19.01 3.31 15.78
CA ILE A 86 -18.22 3.10 14.56
C ILE A 86 -17.22 1.94 14.69
N SER A 87 -16.66 1.70 15.89
CA SER A 87 -15.83 0.52 16.14
C SER A 87 -16.63 -0.77 15.94
N THR A 88 -17.90 -0.79 16.36
CA THR A 88 -18.77 -1.95 16.19
C THR A 88 -19.21 -2.11 14.73
N THR A 89 -19.49 -1.00 14.03
CA THR A 89 -19.85 -0.98 12.61
C THR A 89 -18.80 -1.63 11.74
N TRP A 90 -17.53 -1.32 11.97
CA TRP A 90 -16.43 -1.71 11.07
C TRP A 90 -15.61 -2.89 11.55
N PHE A 91 -15.57 -3.16 12.86
CA PHE A 91 -14.79 -4.26 13.41
C PHE A 91 -15.64 -5.30 14.15
N GLY A 92 -16.96 -5.08 14.29
CA GLY A 92 -17.92 -5.95 14.95
C GLY A 92 -17.96 -5.80 16.48
N LYS A 93 -18.80 -6.61 17.15
CA LYS A 93 -18.98 -6.60 18.62
C LYS A 93 -17.66 -6.69 19.37
N TYR A 94 -17.44 -5.82 20.36
CA TYR A 94 -16.21 -5.75 21.15
C TYR A 94 -15.67 -7.11 21.62
N LYS A 95 -14.37 -7.33 21.42
CA LYS A 95 -13.58 -8.41 22.03
C LYS A 95 -12.16 -7.89 22.23
N ALA A 96 -11.66 -7.94 23.47
CA ALA A 96 -10.41 -7.28 23.88
C ALA A 96 -9.24 -7.54 22.90
N LYS A 97 -8.91 -8.80 22.60
CA LYS A 97 -7.82 -9.17 21.67
C LYS A 97 -7.99 -8.55 20.27
N ARG A 98 -9.23 -8.48 19.79
CA ARG A 98 -9.56 -8.01 18.45
C ARG A 98 -9.50 -6.48 18.37
N THR A 99 -10.03 -5.81 19.37
CA THR A 99 -9.91 -4.36 19.54
C THR A 99 -8.45 -3.93 19.69
N ALA A 100 -7.64 -4.69 20.43
CA ALA A 100 -6.20 -4.46 20.53
C ALA A 100 -5.51 -4.58 19.16
N LYS A 101 -5.87 -5.60 18.35
CA LYS A 101 -5.36 -5.74 16.98
C LYS A 101 -5.70 -4.51 16.11
N ALA A 102 -6.95 -4.05 16.11
CA ALA A 102 -7.34 -2.87 15.34
C ALA A 102 -6.59 -1.60 15.79
N LYS A 103 -6.39 -1.40 17.09
CA LYS A 103 -5.56 -0.29 17.61
C LYS A 103 -4.08 -0.41 17.20
N LYS A 104 -3.56 -1.64 17.13
CA LYS A 104 -2.18 -1.90 16.70
C LYS A 104 -1.98 -1.47 15.24
N VAL A 105 -2.89 -1.83 14.34
CA VAL A 105 -2.81 -1.44 12.91
C VAL A 105 -2.67 0.08 12.74
N TYR A 106 -3.50 0.90 13.40
CA TYR A 106 -3.35 2.37 13.34
C TYR A 106 -2.01 2.87 13.94
N THR A 107 -1.49 2.18 14.95
CA THR A 107 -0.18 2.50 15.53
C THR A 107 0.94 2.18 14.54
N ASP A 108 0.83 1.04 13.85
CA ASP A 108 1.83 0.60 12.88
C ASP A 108 1.81 1.50 11.63
N ILE A 109 0.63 1.86 11.11
CA ILE A 109 0.48 2.83 10.00
C ILE A 109 1.17 4.15 10.34
N LYS A 110 0.85 4.74 11.50
CA LYS A 110 1.48 5.98 11.94
C LYS A 110 3.00 5.83 12.10
N SER A 111 3.46 4.71 12.65
CA SER A 111 4.89 4.45 12.83
C SER A 111 5.60 4.34 11.49
N GLY A 112 5.04 3.61 10.53
CA GLY A 112 5.55 3.48 9.16
C GLY A 112 5.64 4.83 8.47
N LEU A 113 4.55 5.62 8.48
CA LEU A 113 4.52 6.96 7.89
C LEU A 113 5.51 7.95 8.55
N THR A 114 5.90 7.72 9.81
CA THR A 114 6.84 8.57 10.56
C THR A 114 8.31 8.12 10.45
N ARG A 115 8.56 6.88 10.03
CA ARG A 115 9.92 6.32 9.94
C ARG A 115 10.39 6.07 8.51
N THR A 116 9.46 6.05 7.57
CA THR A 116 9.72 5.69 6.18
C THR A 116 9.40 6.89 5.30
N ALA A 117 10.34 7.22 4.40
CA ALA A 117 10.08 8.15 3.32
C ALA A 117 9.23 7.44 2.26
N VAL A 118 7.91 7.50 2.44
CA VAL A 118 6.97 6.80 1.57
C VAL A 118 6.89 7.41 0.18
N THR A 119 6.58 6.60 -0.83
CA THR A 119 6.47 7.00 -2.22
C THR A 119 5.05 6.79 -2.74
N TYR A 120 4.55 7.79 -3.47
CA TYR A 120 3.38 7.68 -4.32
C TYR A 120 3.82 7.61 -5.78
N TYR A 121 3.68 6.44 -6.39
CA TYR A 121 4.00 6.21 -7.79
C TYR A 121 2.76 6.46 -8.65
N ASN A 122 2.79 7.50 -9.48
CA ASN A 122 1.67 7.80 -10.36
C ASN A 122 1.63 6.88 -11.57
N ASN A 123 0.42 6.49 -11.97
CA ASN A 123 0.14 5.63 -13.11
C ASN A 123 0.94 4.32 -12.97
N GLY A 124 0.64 3.58 -11.91
CA GLY A 124 1.27 2.29 -11.64
C GLY A 124 1.28 1.39 -12.88
N PRO A 125 2.39 0.68 -13.16
CA PRO A 125 2.54 -0.11 -14.38
C PRO A 125 1.52 -1.25 -14.51
N ASP A 126 1.05 -1.78 -13.38
CA ASP A 126 0.12 -2.93 -13.32
C ASP A 126 -1.30 -2.50 -12.94
N CYS A 127 -1.63 -1.21 -13.09
CA CYS A 127 -2.97 -0.73 -12.78
C CYS A 127 -4.03 -1.39 -13.66
N GLU A 128 -5.03 -2.00 -13.02
CA GLU A 128 -6.23 -2.47 -13.69
C GLU A 128 -7.27 -1.34 -13.85
N ALA A 129 -8.27 -1.56 -14.71
CA ALA A 129 -9.21 -0.51 -15.12
C ALA A 129 -10.13 -0.04 -13.98
N ASP A 130 -10.40 -0.91 -13.01
CA ASP A 130 -11.28 -0.72 -11.87
C ASP A 130 -10.55 -0.51 -10.54
N GLU A 131 -9.23 -0.30 -10.57
CA GLU A 131 -8.42 -0.08 -9.39
C GLU A 131 -8.23 1.40 -9.04
N TYR A 132 -8.23 1.69 -7.74
CA TYR A 132 -7.82 2.99 -7.21
C TYR A 132 -6.30 3.03 -7.00
N ALA A 133 -5.76 2.02 -6.33
CA ALA A 133 -4.34 1.92 -6.03
C ALA A 133 -3.99 0.46 -5.69
N TYR A 134 -2.69 0.19 -5.59
CA TYR A 134 -2.20 -1.08 -5.06
C TYR A 134 -0.84 -0.90 -4.36
N VAL A 135 -0.44 -1.92 -3.61
CA VAL A 135 0.90 -2.10 -3.07
C VAL A 135 1.43 -3.49 -3.43
N TRP A 136 2.74 -3.63 -3.55
CA TRP A 136 3.35 -4.96 -3.64
C TRP A 136 3.86 -5.43 -2.27
N SER A 137 3.64 -6.70 -1.95
CA SER A 137 4.02 -7.27 -0.65
C SER A 137 5.52 -7.16 -0.33
N ASN A 138 6.37 -7.11 -1.35
CA ASN A 138 7.83 -6.97 -1.26
C ASN A 138 8.34 -5.51 -1.33
N ILE A 139 7.45 -4.53 -1.58
CA ILE A 139 7.76 -3.09 -1.60
C ILE A 139 6.85 -2.37 -0.60
N LYS A 140 7.35 -2.24 0.63
CA LYS A 140 6.56 -1.73 1.77
C LYS A 140 6.47 -0.21 1.88
N ASP A 141 7.19 0.53 1.04
CA ASP A 141 7.31 1.98 1.10
C ASP A 141 6.65 2.70 -0.09
N THR A 142 6.00 1.98 -1.01
CA THR A 142 5.45 2.55 -2.25
C THR A 142 4.00 2.16 -2.44
N VAL A 143 3.16 3.16 -2.70
CA VAL A 143 1.78 3.01 -3.17
C VAL A 143 1.72 3.40 -4.64
N TYR A 144 1.17 2.51 -5.46
CA TYR A 144 0.98 2.71 -6.88
C TYR A 144 -0.43 3.22 -7.13
N LEU A 145 -0.56 4.42 -7.70
CA LEU A 145 -1.84 5.10 -7.90
C LEU A 145 -2.36 4.84 -9.32
N CYS A 146 -3.65 4.50 -9.41
CA CYS A 146 -4.32 4.11 -10.64
C CYS A 146 -5.38 5.13 -11.09
N ASN A 147 -5.95 4.91 -12.28
CA ASN A 147 -6.75 5.93 -12.97
C ASN A 147 -7.96 6.40 -12.15
N LEU A 148 -8.66 5.48 -11.46
CA LEU A 148 -9.84 5.85 -10.67
C LEU A 148 -9.50 6.71 -9.46
N TYR A 149 -8.31 6.56 -8.87
CA TYR A 149 -7.90 7.35 -7.70
C TYR A 149 -7.91 8.84 -7.99
N TYR A 150 -7.51 9.24 -9.20
CA TYR A 150 -7.37 10.66 -9.55
C TYR A 150 -8.71 11.40 -9.51
N ASN A 151 -9.82 10.72 -9.75
CA ASN A 151 -11.18 11.27 -9.72
C ASN A 151 -11.80 11.32 -8.31
N LEU A 152 -11.14 10.75 -7.31
CA LEU A 152 -11.62 10.78 -5.93
C LEU A 152 -11.48 12.17 -5.30
N GLN A 153 -12.46 12.51 -4.46
CA GLN A 153 -12.34 13.66 -3.56
C GLN A 153 -11.16 13.48 -2.61
N THR A 154 -10.53 14.58 -2.20
CA THR A 154 -9.30 14.52 -1.40
C THR A 154 -9.53 14.00 0.02
N SER A 155 -10.54 14.51 0.72
CA SER A 155 -10.76 14.24 2.15
C SER A 155 -11.73 13.09 2.36
N CYS A 156 -11.64 12.46 3.54
CA CYS A 156 -12.56 11.39 3.92
C CYS A 156 -14.04 11.73 3.73
N SER A 157 -14.80 10.71 3.31
CA SER A 157 -16.25 10.75 3.15
C SER A 157 -16.90 9.53 3.80
N LYS A 158 -18.15 9.71 4.27
CA LYS A 158 -18.98 8.66 4.86
C LYS A 158 -19.83 7.91 3.84
N THR A 159 -19.88 8.42 2.61
CA THR A 159 -20.79 7.95 1.55
C THR A 159 -20.09 7.64 0.22
N ALA A 160 -18.85 8.10 0.03
CA ALA A 160 -18.10 7.91 -1.20
C ALA A 160 -16.62 7.62 -0.89
N GLU A 161 -15.91 7.09 -1.87
CA GLU A 161 -14.47 6.90 -1.78
C GLU A 161 -13.72 8.24 -1.79
N SER A 162 -12.49 8.21 -1.26
CA SER A 162 -11.65 9.40 -1.12
C SER A 162 -10.19 9.05 -1.21
N LYS A 163 -9.36 9.99 -1.65
CA LYS A 163 -7.90 9.83 -1.67
C LYS A 163 -7.37 9.48 -0.28
N GLU A 164 -7.83 10.17 0.76
CA GLU A 164 -7.42 9.90 2.14
C GLU A 164 -7.77 8.48 2.59
N GLY A 165 -8.98 8.01 2.30
CA GLY A 165 -9.41 6.63 2.57
C GLY A 165 -8.59 5.58 1.81
N THR A 166 -8.39 5.78 0.50
CA THR A 166 -7.58 4.87 -0.33
C THR A 166 -6.14 4.82 0.16
N LEU A 167 -5.50 5.96 0.45
CA LEU A 167 -4.13 5.94 0.96
C LEU A 167 -4.03 5.18 2.29
N LEU A 168 -5.00 5.34 3.19
CA LEU A 168 -5.02 4.59 4.44
C LEU A 168 -5.25 3.08 4.21
N HIS A 169 -6.11 2.71 3.26
CA HIS A 169 -6.30 1.32 2.82
C HIS A 169 -4.95 0.72 2.45
N GLU A 170 -4.22 1.34 1.53
CA GLU A 170 -2.92 0.82 1.05
C GLU A 170 -1.85 0.79 2.15
N TRP A 171 -1.79 1.83 3.00
CA TRP A 171 -0.85 1.84 4.11
C TRP A 171 -1.19 0.81 5.18
N SER A 172 -2.45 0.38 5.27
CA SER A 172 -2.83 -0.72 6.15
C SER A 172 -2.27 -2.06 5.67
N HIS A 173 -2.16 -2.31 4.37
CA HIS A 173 -1.47 -3.48 3.85
C HIS A 173 0.03 -3.42 4.16
N SER A 174 0.66 -2.29 3.83
CA SER A 174 2.11 -2.14 3.95
C SER A 174 2.59 -2.22 5.40
N PHE A 175 1.91 -1.54 6.32
CA PHE A 175 2.37 -1.43 7.72
C PHE A 175 1.54 -2.22 8.73
N GLY A 176 0.29 -2.53 8.41
CA GLY A 176 -0.63 -3.24 9.30
C GLY A 176 -0.87 -4.71 8.95
N ASP A 177 -0.29 -5.18 7.84
CA ASP A 177 -0.48 -6.52 7.27
C ASP A 177 -1.98 -6.91 7.23
N THR A 178 -2.78 -5.98 6.71
CA THR A 178 -4.17 -6.25 6.34
C THR A 178 -4.23 -6.94 4.98
N GLU A 179 -5.40 -7.47 4.67
CA GLU A 179 -5.77 -8.22 3.48
C GLU A 179 -7.03 -7.61 2.89
N ASP A 180 -7.38 -8.02 1.67
CA ASP A 180 -8.63 -7.67 1.03
C ASP A 180 -9.61 -8.84 1.05
N TYR A 181 -10.41 -8.89 2.11
CA TYR A 181 -11.47 -9.88 2.25
C TYR A 181 -12.78 -9.45 1.61
N GLU A 182 -13.14 -8.18 1.73
CA GLU A 182 -14.36 -7.59 1.18
C GLU A 182 -14.13 -6.12 0.88
N TYR A 183 -14.74 -5.62 -0.18
CA TYR A 183 -14.68 -4.22 -0.59
C TYR A 183 -16.04 -3.54 -0.42
N GLY A 184 -16.05 -2.23 -0.23
CA GLY A 184 -17.31 -1.50 -0.16
C GLY A 184 -17.93 -1.47 1.23
N ARG A 185 -18.58 -0.34 1.54
CA ARG A 185 -19.16 -0.08 2.87
C ARG A 185 -20.19 -1.13 3.31
N THR A 186 -20.98 -1.67 2.38
CA THR A 186 -22.02 -2.64 2.69
C THR A 186 -21.41 -3.97 3.11
N ASP A 187 -20.49 -4.49 2.30
CA ASP A 187 -19.92 -5.82 2.51
C ASP A 187 -18.93 -5.82 3.67
N CYS A 188 -18.20 -4.72 3.88
CA CYS A 188 -17.39 -4.53 5.09
C CYS A 188 -18.22 -4.53 6.38
N LYS A 189 -19.40 -3.90 6.40
CA LYS A 189 -20.31 -3.95 7.56
C LYS A 189 -20.84 -5.36 7.78
N ASP A 190 -21.12 -6.09 6.71
CA ASP A 190 -21.56 -7.48 6.79
C ASP A 190 -20.43 -8.39 7.30
N LEU A 191 -19.20 -8.18 6.83
CA LEU A 191 -17.98 -8.84 7.32
C LEU A 191 -17.79 -8.60 8.81
N ALA A 192 -17.96 -7.38 9.28
CA ALA A 192 -17.87 -7.03 10.70
C ALA A 192 -18.91 -7.77 11.56
N LYS A 193 -20.12 -7.98 11.04
CA LYS A 193 -21.20 -8.73 11.71
C LYS A 193 -20.93 -10.24 11.71
N LYS A 194 -20.62 -10.81 10.54
CA LYS A 194 -20.54 -12.27 10.35
C LYS A 194 -19.17 -12.84 10.71
N ARG A 195 -18.10 -12.15 10.34
CA ARG A 195 -16.71 -12.61 10.47
C ARG A 195 -15.82 -11.50 11.04
N PRO A 196 -16.08 -11.04 12.26
CA PRO A 196 -15.33 -9.94 12.87
C PRO A 196 -13.81 -10.17 12.95
N GLY A 197 -13.36 -11.43 13.00
CA GLY A 197 -11.94 -11.78 12.97
C GLY A 197 -11.25 -11.47 11.62
N ARG A 198 -12.00 -11.47 10.51
CA ARG A 198 -11.56 -11.00 9.20
C ARG A 198 -11.68 -9.48 9.08
N ALA A 199 -12.74 -8.88 9.63
CA ALA A 199 -12.92 -7.42 9.60
C ALA A 199 -11.74 -6.64 10.20
N VAL A 200 -11.14 -7.11 11.30
CA VAL A 200 -9.90 -6.49 11.86
C VAL A 200 -8.62 -6.82 11.12
N LYS A 201 -8.73 -7.46 9.97
CA LYS A 201 -7.65 -7.75 9.04
C LYS A 201 -8.00 -7.23 7.64
N ASN A 202 -9.15 -6.57 7.44
CA ASN A 202 -9.61 -6.13 6.14
C ASN A 202 -9.24 -4.67 5.91
N ALA A 203 -8.50 -4.34 4.84
CA ALA A 203 -8.01 -2.99 4.59
C ALA A 203 -9.14 -1.97 4.48
N ASP A 204 -10.20 -2.27 3.73
CA ASP A 204 -11.37 -1.39 3.59
C ASP A 204 -12.11 -1.15 4.91
N SER A 205 -12.12 -2.13 5.83
CA SER A 205 -12.70 -1.91 7.15
C SER A 205 -11.93 -0.84 7.94
N PHE A 206 -10.61 -0.73 7.77
CA PHE A 206 -9.81 0.35 8.36
C PHE A 206 -10.03 1.69 7.65
N ALA A 207 -10.11 1.69 6.31
CA ALA A 207 -10.40 2.89 5.52
C ALA A 207 -11.72 3.53 5.91
N TYR A 208 -12.80 2.75 5.96
CA TYR A 208 -14.11 3.28 6.33
C TYR A 208 -14.23 3.64 7.80
N HIS A 209 -13.64 2.86 8.71
CA HIS A 209 -13.57 3.23 10.11
C HIS A 209 -12.84 4.56 10.32
N TYR A 210 -11.70 4.73 9.65
CA TYR A 210 -10.93 5.96 9.70
C TYR A 210 -11.72 7.15 9.15
N CYS A 211 -12.40 7.00 8.01
CA CYS A 211 -13.17 8.10 7.44
C CYS A 211 -14.42 8.45 8.25
N ASP A 212 -15.06 7.48 8.89
CA ASP A 212 -16.16 7.75 9.83
C ASP A 212 -15.66 8.37 11.16
N ALA A 213 -14.37 8.20 11.45
CA ALA A 213 -13.71 8.72 12.64
C ALA A 213 -13.19 10.15 12.47
N GLN A 214 -13.03 10.66 11.24
CA GLN A 214 -12.76 12.07 11.00
C GLN A 214 -14.03 12.91 11.22
#